data_AF-A0A4R1WFC2-F1
#
_entry.id   AF-A0A4R1WFC2-F1
#
_cell.length_a   1.000
_cell.length_b   1.000
_cell.length_c   1.000
_cell.angle_alpha   90.00
_cell.angle_beta   90.00
_cell.angle_gamma   90.00
#
_symmetry.space_group_name_H-M   'P 1'
#
loop_
_entity.id
_entity.type
_entity.pdbx_description
1 polymer ?
#
loop_
_entity_poly.entity_id
_entity_poly.type
_entity_poly.pdbx_seq_one_letter_code
_entity_poly.pdbx_strand_id
1 'polypeptide(L)'
;MLQIVAGAAIGALATLLVTWWSNRNSASRTARRETYLDLLTMLQAALRVQQSAVYDHTAPMPDIISNDKIDQFNARLEIDSSPQVRELAKASFQLIHRFNVSHMLRVPIDVDDHGLFHHRFDLVRGVDEEAASLHIRMSLGKLHDDLQSAIDRLARRVRYEVHGAN
;
A
#
# COMPACT_ATOMS: atom_id res chain seq x y z
N MET A 1 28.01 -13.42 -53.17
CA MET A 1 28.10 -12.36 -52.14
C MET A 1 26.75 -11.93 -51.54
N LEU A 2 25.59 -12.23 -52.13
CA LEU A 2 24.28 -11.81 -51.58
C LEU A 2 23.84 -12.52 -50.28
N GLN A 3 24.34 -13.72 -49.98
CA GLN A 3 23.95 -14.48 -48.77
C GLN A 3 24.58 -13.93 -47.47
N ILE A 4 25.76 -13.30 -47.55
CA ILE A 4 26.49 -12.80 -46.37
C ILE A 4 25.85 -11.51 -45.84
N VAL A 5 25.33 -10.67 -46.75
CA VAL A 5 24.63 -9.41 -46.39
C VAL A 5 23.29 -9.69 -45.73
N ALA A 6 22.57 -10.73 -46.18
CA ALA A 6 21.31 -11.17 -45.55
C ALA A 6 21.53 -11.72 -44.13
N GLY A 7 22.59 -12.50 -43.90
CA GLY A 7 22.93 -13.02 -42.56
C GLY A 7 23.31 -11.92 -41.55
N ALA A 8 24.04 -10.90 -41.99
CA ALA A 8 24.40 -9.75 -41.15
C ALA A 8 23.19 -8.87 -40.80
N ALA A 9 22.27 -8.66 -41.76
CA ALA A 9 21.05 -7.90 -41.53
C ALA A 9 20.10 -8.59 -40.54
N ILE A 10 19.97 -9.93 -40.61
CA ILE A 10 19.16 -10.72 -39.68
C ILE A 10 19.80 -10.74 -38.27
N GLY A 11 21.13 -10.88 -38.17
CA GLY A 11 21.85 -10.81 -36.90
C GLY A 11 21.72 -9.45 -36.19
N ALA A 12 21.77 -8.35 -36.95
CA ALA A 12 21.57 -7.00 -36.43
C ALA A 12 20.12 -6.79 -35.92
N LEU A 13 19.12 -7.30 -36.65
CA LEU A 13 17.71 -7.26 -36.25
C LEU A 13 17.43 -8.09 -34.98
N ALA A 14 18.00 -9.30 -34.88
CA ALA A 14 17.89 -10.12 -33.68
C ALA A 14 18.54 -9.45 -32.46
N THR A 15 19.72 -8.85 -32.65
CA THR A 15 20.41 -8.11 -31.59
C THR A 15 19.62 -6.89 -31.15
N LEU A 16 19.02 -6.14 -32.08
CA LEU A 16 18.14 -5.00 -31.79
C LEU A 16 16.88 -5.43 -31.06
N LEU A 17 16.26 -6.55 -31.44
CA LEU A 17 15.07 -7.10 -30.76
C LEU A 17 15.39 -7.55 -29.34
N VAL A 18 16.52 -8.24 -29.14
CA VAL A 18 16.99 -8.66 -27.80
C VAL A 18 17.32 -7.43 -26.95
N THR A 19 18.00 -6.44 -27.51
CA THR A 19 18.35 -5.20 -26.80
C THR A 19 17.09 -4.39 -26.47
N TRP A 20 16.15 -4.28 -27.40
CA TRP A 20 14.87 -3.61 -27.19
C TRP A 20 14.02 -4.32 -26.14
N TRP A 21 13.94 -5.65 -26.18
CA TRP A 21 13.22 -6.45 -25.20
C TRP A 21 13.87 -6.39 -23.82
N SER A 22 15.20 -6.44 -23.76
CA SER A 22 15.98 -6.27 -22.53
C SER A 22 15.84 -4.87 -21.94
N ASN A 23 15.89 -3.83 -22.76
CA ASN A 23 15.66 -2.45 -22.35
C ASN A 23 14.23 -2.23 -21.87
N ARG A 24 13.24 -2.81 -22.56
CA ARG A 24 11.82 -2.75 -22.16
C ARG A 24 11.58 -3.47 -20.82
N ASN A 25 12.19 -4.64 -20.63
CA ASN A 25 12.12 -5.37 -19.37
C ASN A 25 12.84 -4.64 -18.23
N SER A 26 13.98 -4.03 -18.50
CA SER A 26 14.74 -3.23 -17.53
C SER A 26 13.99 -1.96 -17.14
N ALA A 27 13.43 -1.24 -18.12
CA ALA A 27 12.59 -0.06 -17.87
C ALA A 27 11.33 -0.42 -17.06
N SER A 28 10.67 -1.54 -17.37
CA SER A 28 9.52 -2.03 -16.60
C SER A 28 9.91 -2.41 -15.16
N ARG A 29 11.07 -3.04 -14.94
CA ARG A 29 11.57 -3.35 -13.58
C ARG A 29 11.90 -2.10 -12.78
N THR A 30 12.53 -1.10 -13.39
CA THR A 30 12.84 0.18 -12.73
C THR A 30 11.57 0.94 -12.36
N ALA A 31 10.60 1.05 -13.28
CA ALA A 31 9.31 1.71 -13.03
C ALA A 31 8.50 1.01 -11.90
N ARG A 32 8.51 -0.32 -11.87
CA ARG A 32 7.91 -1.10 -10.77
C ARG A 32 8.60 -0.83 -9.44
N ARG A 33 9.93 -0.81 -9.42
CA ARG A 33 10.71 -0.56 -8.21
C ARG A 33 10.41 0.83 -7.65
N GLU A 34 10.36 1.85 -8.49
CA GLU A 34 10.00 3.21 -8.11
C GLU A 34 8.59 3.27 -7.51
N THR A 35 7.61 2.68 -8.22
CA THR A 35 6.22 2.60 -7.74
C THR A 35 6.12 1.90 -6.38
N TYR A 36 6.85 0.81 -6.17
CA TYR A 36 6.87 0.08 -4.91
C TYR A 36 7.54 0.86 -3.78
N LEU A 37 8.63 1.59 -4.07
CA LEU A 37 9.29 2.44 -3.09
C LEU A 37 8.40 3.60 -2.67
N ASP A 38 7.72 4.24 -3.61
CA ASP A 38 6.80 5.33 -3.28
C ASP A 38 5.63 4.82 -2.42
N LEU A 39 5.07 3.65 -2.76
CA LEU A 39 4.01 3.01 -1.98
C LEU A 39 4.46 2.74 -0.54
N LEU A 40 5.62 2.09 -0.35
CA LEU A 40 6.13 1.79 0.98
C LEU A 40 6.46 3.06 1.77
N THR A 41 7.02 4.07 1.12
CA THR A 41 7.34 5.36 1.75
C THR A 41 6.08 6.05 2.24
N MET A 42 5.03 6.08 1.42
CA MET A 42 3.75 6.66 1.76
C MET A 42 3.09 5.91 2.93
N LEU A 43 3.06 4.57 2.89
CA LEU A 43 2.49 3.76 3.97
C LEU A 43 3.27 3.91 5.28
N GLN A 44 4.60 4.00 5.23
CA GLN A 44 5.42 4.26 6.42
C GLN A 44 5.18 5.66 6.99
N ALA A 45 4.99 6.67 6.14
CA ALA A 45 4.66 8.02 6.59
C ALA A 45 3.31 8.05 7.32
N ALA A 46 2.30 7.36 6.77
CA ALA A 46 1.01 7.20 7.45
C ALA A 46 1.14 6.46 8.78
N LEU A 47 1.88 5.35 8.81
CA LEU A 47 2.10 4.57 10.03
C LEU A 47 2.69 5.43 11.17
N ARG A 48 3.68 6.28 10.87
CA ARG A 48 4.30 7.18 11.86
C ARG A 48 3.31 8.16 12.47
N VAL A 49 2.40 8.72 11.66
CA VAL A 49 1.42 9.66 12.18
C VAL A 49 0.29 8.96 12.92
N GLN A 50 -0.12 7.78 12.45
CA GLN A 50 -1.07 6.96 13.20
C GLN A 50 -0.51 6.62 14.59
N GLN A 51 0.77 6.31 14.70
CA GLN A 51 1.42 6.05 15.99
C GLN A 51 1.20 7.22 16.97
N SER A 52 1.44 8.45 16.51
CA SER A 52 1.18 9.66 17.32
C SER A 52 -0.31 9.81 17.67
N ALA A 53 -1.22 9.53 16.72
CA ALA A 53 -2.66 9.62 16.91
C ALA A 53 -3.23 8.51 17.82
N VAL A 54 -2.54 7.38 18.01
CA VAL A 54 -2.92 6.39 19.04
C VAL A 54 -2.72 6.97 20.44
N TYR A 55 -1.60 7.68 20.66
CA TYR A 55 -1.30 8.27 21.97
C TYR A 55 -2.14 9.53 22.24
N ASP A 56 -2.26 10.40 21.24
CA ASP A 56 -3.10 11.61 21.28
C ASP A 56 -4.21 11.54 20.22
N HIS A 57 -5.23 10.75 20.51
CA HIS A 57 -6.41 10.54 19.67
C HIS A 57 -7.37 11.74 19.63
N THR A 58 -7.04 12.83 20.33
CA THR A 58 -7.86 14.04 20.35
C THR A 58 -7.33 15.12 19.43
N ALA A 59 -6.03 15.08 19.11
CA ALA A 59 -5.38 15.99 18.20
C ALA A 59 -5.88 15.83 16.76
N PRO A 60 -6.00 16.93 15.99
CA PRO A 60 -6.29 16.84 14.58
C PRO A 60 -5.14 16.11 13.86
N MET A 61 -5.49 15.06 13.12
CA MET A 61 -4.52 14.30 12.34
C MET A 61 -4.34 14.94 10.96
N PRO A 62 -3.09 15.16 10.49
CA PRO A 62 -2.86 15.67 9.14
C PRO A 62 -3.30 14.66 8.09
N ASP A 63 -3.87 15.14 6.98
CA ASP A 63 -4.19 14.31 5.83
C ASP A 63 -2.91 13.99 5.02
N ILE A 64 -2.31 12.83 5.32
CA ILE A 64 -1.05 12.38 4.70
C ILE A 64 -1.31 11.68 3.38
N ILE A 65 -2.44 10.99 3.29
CA ILE A 65 -2.84 10.21 2.13
C ILE A 65 -4.26 10.61 1.77
N SER A 66 -4.38 11.63 0.92
CA SER A 66 -5.66 12.02 0.36
C SER A 66 -6.23 10.90 -0.51
N ASN A 67 -7.56 10.80 -0.58
CA ASN A 67 -8.24 9.79 -1.41
C ASN A 67 -7.81 9.87 -2.88
N ASP A 68 -7.61 11.08 -3.41
CA ASP A 68 -7.13 11.28 -4.79
C ASP A 68 -5.77 10.62 -5.03
N LYS A 69 -4.87 10.64 -4.04
CA LYS A 69 -3.57 9.97 -4.15
C LYS A 69 -3.72 8.46 -4.10
N ILE A 70 -4.66 7.93 -3.30
CA ILE A 70 -4.96 6.50 -3.26
C ILE A 70 -5.46 6.02 -4.62
N ASP A 71 -6.35 6.78 -5.26
CA ASP A 71 -6.91 6.43 -6.57
C ASP A 71 -5.84 6.46 -7.67
N GLN A 72 -4.99 7.49 -7.67
CA GLN A 72 -3.84 7.57 -8.58
C GLN A 72 -2.87 6.41 -8.37
N PHE A 73 -2.61 6.02 -7.11
CA PHE A 73 -1.76 4.86 -6.81
C PHE A 73 -2.41 3.56 -7.25
N ASN A 74 -3.69 3.36 -7.00
CA ASN A 74 -4.42 2.16 -7.43
C ASN A 74 -4.36 2.01 -8.96
N ALA A 75 -4.57 3.09 -9.72
CA ALA A 75 -4.45 3.07 -11.17
C ALA A 75 -3.03 2.70 -11.64
N ARG A 76 -1.97 3.25 -11.00
CA ARG A 76 -0.58 2.89 -11.29
C ARG A 76 -0.28 1.42 -10.96
N LEU A 77 -0.76 0.95 -9.81
CA LEU A 77 -0.57 -0.42 -9.38
C LEU A 77 -1.26 -1.42 -10.33
N GLU A 78 -2.41 -1.06 -10.90
CA GLU A 78 -3.11 -1.88 -11.89
C GLU A 78 -2.32 -2.12 -13.18
N ILE A 79 -1.49 -1.16 -13.59
CA ILE A 79 -0.68 -1.25 -14.81
C ILE A 79 0.59 -2.05 -14.56
N ASP A 80 1.30 -1.73 -13.48
CA ASP A 80 2.69 -2.16 -13.31
C ASP A 80 2.90 -3.27 -12.28
N SER A 81 1.93 -3.55 -11.41
CA SER A 81 2.13 -4.43 -10.25
C SER A 81 1.51 -5.82 -10.40
N SER A 82 2.06 -6.79 -9.66
CA SER A 82 1.46 -8.11 -9.59
C SER A 82 0.09 -8.08 -8.87
N PRO A 83 -0.79 -9.06 -9.11
CA PRO A 83 -2.04 -9.20 -8.36
C PRO A 83 -1.81 -9.20 -6.84
N GLN A 84 -0.74 -9.83 -6.36
CA GLN A 84 -0.48 -9.99 -4.93
C GLN A 84 -0.05 -8.67 -4.28
N VAL A 85 0.78 -7.87 -4.96
CA VAL A 85 1.13 -6.53 -4.48
C VAL A 85 -0.10 -5.60 -4.48
N ARG A 86 -0.97 -5.71 -5.49
CA ARG A 86 -2.22 -4.95 -5.55
C ARG A 86 -3.14 -5.26 -4.39
N GLU A 87 -3.37 -6.54 -4.09
CA GLU A 87 -4.23 -6.94 -2.96
C GLU A 87 -3.67 -6.47 -1.61
N LEU A 88 -2.35 -6.60 -1.40
CA LEU A 88 -1.71 -6.13 -0.17
C LEU A 88 -1.77 -4.60 -0.03
N ALA A 89 -1.59 -3.87 -1.14
CA ALA A 89 -1.72 -2.41 -1.15
C ALA A 89 -3.15 -1.97 -0.83
N LYS A 90 -4.16 -2.57 -1.48
CA LYS A 90 -5.59 -2.31 -1.20
C LYS A 90 -5.94 -2.58 0.26
N ALA A 91 -5.50 -3.70 0.82
CA ALA A 91 -5.70 -4.02 2.23
C ALA A 91 -5.06 -2.96 3.15
N SER A 92 -3.87 -2.46 2.80
CA SER A 92 -3.18 -1.42 3.56
C SER A 92 -3.93 -0.08 3.51
N PHE A 93 -4.46 0.29 2.34
CA PHE A 93 -5.30 1.49 2.20
C PHE A 93 -6.62 1.40 2.95
N GLN A 94 -7.26 0.23 2.97
CA GLN A 94 -8.47 0.00 3.77
C GLN A 94 -8.19 0.16 5.28
N LEU A 95 -7.05 -0.32 5.77
CA LEU A 95 -6.64 -0.15 7.17
C LEU A 95 -6.40 1.33 7.50
N ILE A 96 -5.74 2.07 6.62
CA ILE A 96 -5.55 3.53 6.76
C ILE A 96 -6.91 4.24 6.79
N HIS A 97 -7.80 3.92 5.86
CA HIS A 97 -9.12 4.52 5.80
C HIS A 97 -9.93 4.24 7.07
N ARG A 98 -9.94 2.98 7.54
CA ARG A 98 -10.61 2.60 8.79
C ARG A 98 -10.03 3.32 10.01
N PHE A 99 -8.71 3.45 10.09
CA PHE A 99 -8.06 4.23 11.14
C PHE A 99 -8.53 5.69 11.11
N ASN A 100 -8.49 6.33 9.95
CA ASN A 100 -8.88 7.74 9.79
C ASN A 100 -10.34 7.96 10.18
N VAL A 101 -11.25 7.09 9.76
CA VAL A 101 -12.68 7.19 10.10
C VAL A 101 -12.88 6.94 11.60
N SER A 102 -12.20 5.96 12.19
CA SER A 102 -12.30 5.65 13.63
C SER A 102 -11.81 6.82 14.48
N HIS A 103 -10.70 7.44 14.09
CA HIS A 103 -10.14 8.62 14.72
C HIS A 103 -11.07 9.84 14.57
N MET A 104 -11.54 10.12 13.35
CA MET A 104 -12.41 11.27 13.06
C MET A 104 -13.74 11.20 13.81
N LEU A 105 -14.37 10.03 13.84
CA LEU A 105 -15.65 9.82 14.52
C LEU A 105 -15.48 9.57 16.02
N ARG A 106 -14.25 9.36 16.50
CA ARG A 106 -13.91 8.95 17.87
C ARG A 106 -14.68 7.71 18.31
N VAL A 107 -14.76 6.72 17.43
CA VAL A 107 -15.56 5.51 17.62
C VAL A 107 -14.76 4.31 17.11
N PRO A 108 -14.69 3.19 17.88
CA PRO A 108 -14.11 1.96 17.36
C PRO A 108 -14.88 1.47 16.14
N ILE A 109 -14.17 0.99 15.13
CA ILE A 109 -14.80 0.45 13.91
C ILE A 109 -14.44 -1.02 13.84
N ASP A 110 -15.43 -1.88 13.67
CA ASP A 110 -15.27 -3.28 13.31
C ASP A 110 -15.56 -3.52 11.83
N VAL A 111 -15.08 -4.63 11.29
CA VAL A 111 -15.36 -5.06 9.91
C VAL A 111 -15.98 -6.44 10.01
N ASP A 112 -17.13 -6.63 9.37
CA ASP A 112 -17.77 -7.95 9.32
C ASP A 112 -17.15 -8.87 8.27
N ASP A 113 -17.65 -10.10 8.18
CA ASP A 113 -17.22 -11.10 7.21
C ASP A 113 -17.44 -10.68 5.74
N HIS A 114 -18.23 -9.62 5.51
CA HIS A 114 -18.53 -9.07 4.19
C HIS A 114 -17.74 -7.79 3.87
N GLY A 115 -16.88 -7.33 4.79
CA GLY A 115 -16.08 -6.13 4.58
C GLY A 115 -16.81 -4.82 4.91
N LEU A 116 -17.99 -4.86 5.52
CA LEU A 116 -18.74 -3.67 5.90
C LEU A 116 -18.28 -3.13 7.26
N PHE A 117 -18.26 -1.81 7.37
CA PHE A 117 -17.82 -1.12 8.59
C PHE A 117 -18.96 -1.03 9.60
N HIS A 118 -18.71 -1.54 10.80
CA HIS A 118 -19.60 -1.46 11.94
C HIS A 118 -19.05 -0.45 12.94
N HIS A 119 -19.69 0.71 13.03
CA HIS A 119 -19.32 1.75 13.99
C HIS A 119 -19.81 1.38 15.38
N ARG A 120 -18.89 1.08 16.30
CA ARG A 120 -19.17 0.60 17.66
C ARG A 120 -19.49 1.74 18.62
N PHE A 121 -20.53 2.50 18.30
CA PHE A 121 -21.05 3.57 19.17
C PHE A 121 -21.50 3.03 20.53
N ASP A 122 -21.87 1.75 20.61
CA ASP A 122 -22.22 1.04 21.83
C ASP A 122 -21.08 1.03 22.87
N LEU A 123 -19.82 1.05 22.41
CA LEU A 123 -18.64 1.01 23.28
C LEU A 123 -18.25 2.39 23.86
N VAL A 124 -18.85 3.46 23.36
CA VAL A 124 -18.50 4.85 23.73
C VAL A 124 -19.70 5.67 24.21
N ARG A 125 -20.94 5.32 23.81
CA ARG A 125 -22.14 6.03 24.26
C ARG A 125 -22.56 5.61 25.65
N GLY A 126 -22.71 6.57 26.56
CA GLY A 126 -23.20 6.33 27.93
C GLY A 126 -22.15 5.69 28.85
N VAL A 127 -20.90 5.66 28.42
CA VAL A 127 -19.74 5.21 29.19
C VAL A 127 -18.98 6.44 29.69
N ASP A 128 -18.26 6.30 30.81
CA ASP A 128 -17.34 7.33 31.29
C ASP A 128 -16.27 7.70 30.24
N GLU A 129 -15.82 8.95 30.27
CA GLU A 129 -14.89 9.53 29.30
C GLU A 129 -13.56 8.75 29.26
N GLU A 130 -13.06 8.32 30.43
CA GLU A 130 -11.81 7.57 30.52
C GLU A 130 -11.93 6.18 29.85
N ALA A 131 -13.05 5.49 30.08
CA ALA A 131 -13.32 4.19 29.47
C ALA A 131 -13.61 4.31 27.97
N ALA A 132 -14.33 5.34 27.53
CA ALA A 132 -14.53 5.65 26.11
C ALA A 132 -13.18 5.92 25.40
N SER A 133 -12.32 6.73 26.02
CA SER A 133 -10.96 7.02 25.56
C SER A 133 -10.09 5.76 25.48
N LEU A 134 -10.20 4.86 26.47
CA LEU A 134 -9.49 3.58 26.43
C LEU A 134 -9.94 2.71 25.25
N HIS A 135 -11.24 2.57 25.01
CA HIS A 135 -11.76 1.81 23.86
C HIS A 135 -11.29 2.36 22.53
N ILE A 136 -11.28 3.69 22.36
CA ILE A 136 -10.77 4.34 21.15
C ILE A 136 -9.29 4.05 20.97
N ARG A 137 -8.46 4.27 21.99
CA ARG A 137 -7.01 4.03 21.92
C ARG A 137 -6.68 2.57 21.61
N MET A 138 -7.38 1.61 22.23
CA MET A 138 -7.19 0.19 21.92
C MET A 138 -7.58 -0.15 20.48
N SER A 139 -8.68 0.41 19.98
CA SER A 139 -9.11 0.22 18.59
C SER A 139 -8.10 0.79 17.60
N LEU A 140 -7.64 2.03 17.83
CA LEU A 140 -6.63 2.67 16.98
C LEU A 140 -5.28 1.94 17.05
N GLY A 141 -4.87 1.49 18.24
CA GLY A 141 -3.67 0.68 18.43
C GLY A 141 -3.71 -0.62 17.63
N LYS A 142 -4.82 -1.35 17.69
CA LYS A 142 -5.00 -2.56 16.88
C LYS A 142 -4.91 -2.28 15.38
N LEU A 143 -5.55 -1.22 14.90
CA LEU A 143 -5.50 -0.83 13.49
C LEU A 143 -4.09 -0.44 13.03
N HIS A 144 -3.34 0.24 13.90
CA HIS A 144 -1.95 0.57 13.66
C HIS A 144 -1.07 -0.68 13.55
N ASP A 145 -1.22 -1.63 14.47
CA ASP A 145 -0.48 -2.90 14.46
C ASP A 145 -0.82 -3.74 13.22
N ASP A 146 -2.11 -3.79 12.85
CA ASP A 146 -2.58 -4.46 11.63
C ASP A 146 -1.98 -3.82 10.37
N LEU A 147 -1.90 -2.48 10.32
CA LEU A 147 -1.26 -1.76 9.22
C LEU A 147 0.24 -2.06 9.16
N GLN A 148 0.95 -2.03 10.29
CA GLN A 148 2.37 -2.39 10.34
C GLN A 148 2.59 -3.80 9.80
N SER A 149 1.79 -4.77 10.23
CA SER A 149 1.83 -6.15 9.75
C SER A 149 1.58 -6.25 8.23
N ALA A 150 0.63 -5.47 7.70
CA ALA A 150 0.34 -5.40 6.27
C ALA A 150 1.51 -4.80 5.47
N ILE A 151 2.13 -3.72 5.97
CA ILE A 151 3.32 -3.11 5.38
C ILE A 151 4.48 -4.10 5.35
N ASP A 152 4.70 -4.88 6.41
CA ASP A 152 5.76 -5.89 6.46
C ASP A 152 5.52 -7.04 5.46
N ARG A 153 4.27 -7.46 5.27
CA ARG A 153 3.90 -8.43 4.23
C ARG A 153 4.14 -7.87 2.83
N LEU A 154 3.73 -6.63 2.59
CA LEU A 154 3.92 -5.92 1.32
C LEU A 154 5.41 -5.76 1.01
N ALA A 155 6.22 -5.29 1.96
CA ALA A 155 7.66 -5.10 1.80
C ALA A 155 8.37 -6.41 1.46
N ARG A 156 8.01 -7.52 2.12
CA ARG A 156 8.53 -8.87 1.77
C ARG A 156 8.15 -9.26 0.35
N ARG A 157 6.91 -9.02 -0.06
CA ARG A 157 6.45 -9.34 -1.42
C ARG A 157 7.14 -8.50 -2.49
N VAL A 158 7.27 -7.20 -2.26
CA VAL A 158 8.02 -6.27 -3.11
C VAL A 158 9.48 -6.73 -3.24
N ARG A 159 10.12 -7.12 -2.12
CA ARG A 159 11.50 -7.62 -2.14
C ARG A 159 11.64 -8.86 -3.03
N TYR A 160 10.72 -9.81 -2.89
CA TYR A 160 10.66 -11.02 -3.71
C TYR A 160 10.50 -10.69 -5.21
N GLU A 161 9.67 -9.72 -5.56
CA GLU A 161 9.45 -9.34 -6.97
C GLU A 161 10.61 -8.59 -7.59
N VAL A 162 11.33 -7.79 -6.81
CA VAL A 162 12.46 -7.00 -7.30
C VAL A 162 13.76 -7.83 -7.36
N HIS A 163 14.00 -8.70 -6.38
CA HIS A 163 15.27 -9.42 -6.22
C HIS A 163 15.19 -10.92 -6.52
N GLY A 164 13.99 -11.49 -6.69
CA GLY A 164 13.79 -12.94 -6.79
C GLY A 164 13.80 -13.64 -5.43
N ALA A 165 13.40 -14.92 -5.43
CA ALA A 165 13.63 -15.82 -4.29
C ALA A 165 15.15 -16.07 -4.21
N ASN A 166 15.82 -15.54 -3.19
CA ASN A 166 17.14 -16.06 -2.82
C ASN A 166 16.98 -17.44 -2.19
#